data_AF-A0A450SQ70-F1
#
_entry.id   AF-A0A450SQ70-F1
#
_cell.length_a   1.000
_cell.length_b   1.000
_cell.length_c   1.000
_cell.angle_alpha   90.00
_cell.angle_beta   90.00
_cell.angle_gamma   90.00
#
_symmetry.space_group_name_H-M   'P 1'
#
loop_
_entity.id
_entity.type
_entity.pdbx_description
1 polymer ?
#
loop_
_entity_poly.entity_id
_entity_poly.type
_entity_poly.pdbx_seq_one_letter_code
_entity_poly.pdbx_strand_id
1 'polypeptide(L)'
;MQVAFYYRHPIDHVLALIRKYSRYNLELVDLTDECWLKAEEIARYGNEKSGFPSLYDSVYHALAIENDCSFITADNRHETKAENFGHIVLVEDWERAIG
;
A
#
# COMPACT_ATOMS: atom_id res chain seq x y z
N MET A 1 1.20 -2.52 13.33
CA MET A 1 1.81 -2.97 14.61
C MET A 1 2.42 -4.37 14.57
N GLN A 2 1.87 -5.33 13.81
CA GLN A 2 2.42 -6.69 13.67
C GLN A 2 3.90 -6.74 13.23
N VAL A 3 4.32 -5.82 12.35
CA VAL A 3 5.72 -5.66 11.90
C VAL A 3 6.69 -5.39 13.05
N ALA A 4 6.27 -4.63 14.07
CA ALA A 4 7.10 -4.35 15.24
C ALA A 4 7.47 -5.65 15.99
N PHE A 5 6.50 -6.55 16.16
CA PHE A 5 6.75 -7.86 16.77
C PHE A 5 7.64 -8.74 15.89
N TYR A 6 7.41 -8.75 14.58
CA TYR A 6 8.21 -9.55 13.64
C TYR A 6 9.70 -9.20 13.73
N TYR A 7 10.04 -7.92 13.80
CA TYR A 7 11.42 -7.43 13.95
C TYR A 7 11.88 -7.29 15.41
N ARG A 8 11.07 -7.74 16.39
CA ARG A 8 11.34 -7.60 17.84
C ARG A 8 11.65 -6.16 18.26
N HIS A 9 11.00 -5.20 17.62
CA HIS A 9 11.18 -3.78 17.91
C HIS A 9 10.18 -3.32 18.98
N PRO A 10 10.58 -2.44 19.93
CA PRO A 10 9.68 -1.92 20.95
C PRO A 10 8.48 -1.17 20.35
N ILE A 11 7.28 -1.50 20.83
CA ILE A 11 6.02 -0.94 20.33
C ILE A 11 5.92 0.57 20.60
N ASP A 12 6.39 1.01 21.75
CA ASP A 12 6.39 2.41 22.17
C ASP A 12 7.22 3.28 21.23
N HIS A 13 8.34 2.77 20.71
CA HIS A 13 9.15 3.45 19.70
C HIS A 13 8.38 3.61 18.38
N VAL A 14 7.67 2.57 17.93
CA VAL A 14 6.85 2.63 16.71
C VAL A 14 5.70 3.62 16.87
N LEU A 15 5.02 3.62 18.02
CA LEU A 15 3.95 4.58 18.32
C LEU A 15 4.48 6.02 18.39
N ALA A 16 5.67 6.23 18.96
CA ALA A 16 6.33 7.53 18.97
C ALA A 16 6.66 8.01 17.56
N LEU A 17 7.09 7.10 16.68
CA LEU A 17 7.40 7.40 15.28
C LEU A 17 6.15 7.81 14.50
N ILE A 18 5.05 7.05 14.62
CA ILE A 18 3.76 7.40 13.99
C ILE A 18 3.32 8.79 14.45
N ARG A 19 3.29 9.04 15.77
CA ARG A 19 2.92 10.36 16.32
C ARG A 19 3.81 11.49 15.81
N LYS A 20 5.10 11.22 15.61
CA LYS A 20 6.04 12.20 15.06
C LYS A 20 5.66 12.53 13.61
N TYR A 21 5.46 11.53 12.75
CA TYR A 21 5.11 11.75 11.35
C TYR A 21 3.72 12.35 11.17
N SER A 22 2.75 12.01 12.03
CA SER A 22 1.42 12.62 12.00
C SER A 22 1.40 14.12 12.32
N ARG A 23 2.50 14.69 12.85
CA ARG A 23 2.65 16.14 13.02
C ARG A 23 3.15 16.85 11.75
N TYR A 24 3.60 16.09 10.75
CA TYR A 24 4.08 16.62 9.49
C TYR A 24 3.04 16.33 8.40
N ASN A 25 3.20 15.23 7.68
CA ASN A 25 2.44 14.92 6.47
C ASN A 25 1.99 13.46 6.40
N LEU A 26 1.95 12.75 7.54
CA LEU A 26 1.35 11.42 7.61
C LEU A 26 -0.09 11.52 8.09
N GLU A 27 -1.02 11.22 7.19
CA GLU A 27 -2.43 11.05 7.53
C GLU A 27 -2.74 9.58 7.78
N LEU A 28 -3.52 9.30 8.82
CA LEU A 28 -4.12 8.00 9.03
C LEU A 28 -5.55 8.08 8.54
N VAL A 29 -5.89 7.22 7.59
CA VAL A 29 -7.21 7.19 6.97
C VAL A 29 -7.91 5.90 7.31
N ASP A 30 -9.22 6.00 7.54
CA ASP A 30 -10.10 4.84 7.56
C ASP A 30 -10.50 4.51 6.12
N LEU A 31 -10.60 3.21 5.82
CA LEU A 31 -10.97 2.75 4.49
C LEU A 31 -12.49 2.80 4.32
N THR A 32 -12.95 3.34 3.21
CA THR A 32 -14.34 3.31 2.78
C THR A 32 -14.74 1.90 2.33
N ASP A 33 -16.05 1.66 2.23
CA ASP A 33 -16.56 0.40 1.68
C ASP A 33 -16.13 0.26 0.20
N GLU A 34 -16.13 1.37 -0.55
CA GLU A 34 -15.66 1.43 -1.93
C GLU A 34 -14.19 1.04 -2.06
N CYS A 35 -13.33 1.51 -1.15
CA CYS A 35 -11.93 1.14 -1.11
C CYS A 35 -11.75 -0.36 -0.82
N TRP A 36 -12.54 -0.93 0.10
CA TRP A 36 -12.50 -2.38 0.38
C TRP A 36 -12.93 -3.22 -0.82
N LEU A 37 -14.00 -2.82 -1.52
CA LEU A 37 -14.47 -3.50 -2.73
C LEU A 37 -13.42 -3.44 -3.85
N LYS A 38 -12.76 -2.29 -4.02
CA LYS A 38 -11.66 -2.15 -4.98
C LYS A 38 -10.45 -3.01 -4.59
N ALA A 39 -10.11 -3.10 -3.30
CA ALA A 39 -9.03 -3.95 -2.83
C ALA A 39 -9.31 -5.44 -3.08
N GLU A 40 -10.56 -5.88 -2.94
CA GLU A 40 -10.97 -7.24 -3.29
C GLU A 40 -10.79 -7.50 -4.80
N GLU A 41 -11.21 -6.55 -5.64
CA GLU A 41 -11.07 -6.65 -7.10
C GLU A 41 -9.59 -6.85 -7.50
N ILE A 42 -8.69 -6.03 -6.97
CA ILE A 42 -7.24 -6.12 -7.21
C ILE A 42 -6.70 -7.48 -6.73
N ALA A 43 -7.06 -7.89 -5.52
CA ALA A 43 -6.61 -9.16 -4.95
C ALA A 43 -7.06 -10.38 -5.77
N ARG A 44 -8.18 -10.28 -6.49
CA ARG A 44 -8.71 -11.36 -7.35
C ARG A 44 -8.21 -11.31 -8.79
N TYR A 45 -7.55 -10.23 -9.22
CA TYR A 45 -7.15 -10.01 -10.61
C TYR A 45 -5.98 -10.89 -11.10
N GLY A 46 -5.25 -11.54 -10.19
CA GLY A 46 -4.19 -12.47 -10.53
C GLY A 46 -4.67 -13.73 -11.26
N ASN A 47 -3.76 -14.67 -11.47
CA ASN A 47 -4.08 -15.97 -12.06
C ASN A 47 -3.24 -17.08 -11.43
N GLU A 48 -3.55 -18.34 -11.76
CA GLU A 48 -2.85 -19.50 -11.19
C GLU A 48 -1.35 -19.55 -11.55
N LYS A 49 -0.93 -18.91 -12.64
CA LYS A 49 0.45 -18.94 -13.13
C LYS A 49 1.34 -17.88 -12.47
N SER A 50 0.86 -16.65 -12.35
CA SER A 50 1.61 -15.54 -11.74
C SER A 50 1.27 -15.34 -10.25
N GLY A 51 0.22 -16.00 -9.76
CA GLY A 51 -0.32 -15.83 -8.42
C GLY A 51 -1.19 -14.57 -8.32
N PHE A 52 -1.72 -14.35 -7.12
CA PHE A 52 -2.61 -13.23 -6.81
C PHE A 52 -1.88 -12.17 -5.99
N PRO A 53 -2.25 -10.87 -6.11
CA PRO A 53 -1.88 -9.86 -5.14
C PRO A 53 -2.39 -10.24 -3.74
N SER A 54 -1.66 -9.84 -2.69
CA SER A 54 -2.17 -10.00 -1.33
C SER A 54 -3.28 -8.97 -1.08
N LEU A 55 -4.25 -9.29 -0.23
CA LEU A 55 -5.26 -8.30 0.18
C LEU A 55 -4.60 -7.10 0.90
N TYR A 56 -3.53 -7.34 1.66
CA TYR A 56 -2.81 -6.27 2.37
C TYR A 56 -2.22 -5.23 1.43
N ASP A 57 -1.55 -5.64 0.35
CA ASP A 57 -0.99 -4.70 -0.63
C ASP A 57 -2.09 -4.07 -1.47
N SER A 58 -3.12 -4.86 -1.82
CA SER A 58 -4.27 -4.40 -2.60
C SER A 58 -5.05 -3.28 -1.91
N VAL A 59 -5.08 -3.25 -0.57
CA VAL A 59 -5.71 -2.17 0.20
C VAL A 59 -5.00 -0.83 -0.02
N TYR A 60 -3.66 -0.80 0.03
CA TYR A 60 -2.91 0.44 -0.22
C TYR A 60 -3.05 0.90 -1.67
N HIS A 61 -3.08 -0.04 -2.61
CA HIS A 61 -3.30 0.25 -4.02
C HIS A 61 -4.70 0.82 -4.28
N ALA A 62 -5.74 0.18 -3.72
CA ALA A 62 -7.11 0.67 -3.82
C ALA A 62 -7.28 2.08 -3.24
N LEU A 63 -6.65 2.34 -2.09
CA LEU A 63 -6.67 3.66 -1.46
C LEU A 63 -6.03 4.73 -2.36
N ALA A 64 -4.94 4.39 -3.06
CA ALA A 64 -4.30 5.30 -4.00
C ALA A 64 -5.18 5.61 -5.21
N ILE A 65 -5.87 4.61 -5.76
CA ILE A 65 -6.83 4.78 -6.85
C ILE A 65 -7.99 5.69 -6.41
N GLU A 66 -8.56 5.46 -5.22
CA GLU A 66 -9.67 6.25 -4.70
C GLU A 66 -9.31 7.74 -4.52
N ASN A 67 -8.06 8.01 -4.16
CA ASN A 67 -7.57 9.37 -3.89
C ASN A 67 -6.81 9.98 -5.07
N ASP A 68 -6.85 9.37 -6.26
CA ASP A 68 -6.13 9.81 -7.47
C ASP A 68 -4.65 10.11 -7.21
N CYS A 69 -3.99 9.23 -6.44
CA CYS A 69 -2.59 9.39 -6.05
C CYS A 69 -1.74 8.15 -6.39
N SER A 70 -0.45 8.19 -6.08
CA SER A 70 0.50 7.12 -6.40
C SER A 70 0.77 6.23 -5.18
N PHE A 71 0.54 4.92 -5.33
CA PHE A 71 1.03 3.92 -4.40
C PHE A 71 2.49 3.59 -4.71
N ILE A 72 3.40 4.06 -3.85
CA ILE A 72 4.84 3.79 -3.99
C ILE A 72 5.21 2.53 -3.20
N THR A 73 5.80 1.53 -3.86
CA THR A 73 6.16 0.25 -3.24
C THR A 73 7.56 -0.24 -3.63
N ALA A 74 8.20 -1.00 -2.76
CA ALA A 74 9.42 -1.75 -3.10
C ALA A 74 9.11 -3.16 -3.63
N ASP A 75 7.83 -3.58 -3.63
CA ASP A 75 7.42 -4.90 -4.07
C ASP A 75 7.11 -4.94 -5.56
N ASN A 76 8.13 -5.26 -6.36
CA ASN A 76 8.00 -5.49 -7.79
C ASN A 76 6.99 -6.60 -8.13
N ARG A 77 6.82 -7.62 -7.27
CA ARG A 77 5.86 -8.69 -7.55
C ARG A 77 4.42 -8.21 -7.47
N HIS A 78 4.12 -7.28 -6.58
CA HIS A 78 2.79 -6.69 -6.49
C HIS A 78 2.54 -5.79 -7.71
N GLU A 79 3.50 -4.93 -8.05
CA GLU A 79 3.43 -4.04 -9.21
C GLU A 79 3.17 -4.83 -10.50
N THR A 80 3.96 -5.85 -10.81
CA THR A 80 3.78 -6.65 -12.04
C THR A 80 2.40 -7.33 -12.10
N LYS A 81 1.81 -7.70 -10.97
CA LYS A 81 0.48 -8.36 -10.94
C LYS A 81 -0.67 -7.36 -11.07
N ALA A 82 -0.47 -6.12 -10.65
CA ALA A 82 -1.52 -5.13 -10.48
C ALA A 82 -1.32 -3.88 -11.36
N GLU A 83 -0.30 -3.82 -12.21
CA GLU A 83 0.03 -2.69 -13.11
C GLU A 83 -1.17 -2.19 -13.92
N ASN A 84 -2.07 -3.10 -14.32
CA ASN A 84 -3.26 -2.78 -15.11
C ASN A 84 -4.28 -1.89 -14.38
N PHE A 85 -4.18 -1.75 -13.05
CA PHE A 85 -5.00 -0.83 -12.27
C PHE A 85 -4.43 0.60 -12.22
N GLY A 86 -3.22 0.84 -12.74
CA GLY A 86 -2.55 2.15 -12.66
C GLY A 86 -2.15 2.50 -11.23
N HIS A 87 -1.85 3.77 -10.93
CA HIS A 87 -1.62 4.29 -9.56
C HIS A 87 -0.56 3.55 -8.74
N ILE A 88 0.37 2.83 -9.35
CA ILE A 88 1.43 2.10 -8.66
C ILE A 88 2.78 2.44 -9.29
N VAL A 89 3.78 2.70 -8.44
CA VAL A 89 5.13 3.09 -8.86
C VAL A 89 6.14 2.36 -7.97
N LEU A 90 7.20 1.82 -8.56
CA LEU A 90 8.29 1.26 -7.76
C LEU A 90 9.06 2.38 -7.07
N VAL A 91 9.52 2.14 -5.85
CA VAL A 91 10.27 3.13 -5.06
C VAL A 91 11.56 3.59 -5.76
N GLU A 92 12.15 2.75 -6.61
CA GLU A 92 13.31 3.13 -7.44
C GLU A 92 12.94 4.15 -8.53
N ASP A 93 11.67 4.20 -8.93
CA ASP A 93 11.08 5.10 -9.91
C ASP A 93 10.22 6.21 -9.25
N TRP A 94 10.41 6.49 -7.94
CA TRP A 94 9.57 7.40 -7.15
C TRP A 94 9.39 8.80 -7.76
N GLU A 95 10.34 9.26 -8.56
CA GLU A 95 10.27 10.56 -9.26
C GLU A 95 9.06 10.64 -10.20
N ARG A 96 8.58 9.51 -10.73
CA ARG A 96 7.38 9.45 -11.57
C ARG A 96 6.09 9.72 -10.78
N ALA A 97 6.13 9.58 -9.46
CA ALA A 97 4.98 9.82 -8.59
C ALA A 97 4.83 11.28 -8.15
N ILE A 98 5.83 12.13 -8.42
CA ILE A 98 5.88 13.54 -7.97
C ILE A 98 6.02 14.55 -9.12
N GLY A 99 5.99 14.09 -10.37
CA GLY A 99 6.02 14.92 -11.59
C GLY A 99 4.63 15.14 -12.15
#